data_AF-A0A2G9MD90-F1
#
_entry.id   AF-A0A2G9MD90-F1
#
_cell.length_a   1.000
_cell.length_b   1.000
_cell.length_c   1.000
_cell.angle_alpha   90.00
_cell.angle_beta   90.00
_cell.angle_gamma   90.00
#
_symmetry.space_group_name_H-M   'P 1'
#
loop_
_entity.id
_entity.type
_entity.pdbx_description
1 polymer ?
#
loop_
_entity_poly.entity_id
_entity_poly.type
_entity_poly.pdbx_seq_one_letter_code
_entity_poly.pdbx_strand_id
1 'polypeptide(L)'
;MKQLGFVTIISLLIFVLMIPLAFLTGVTGFIPDLILFFALTLFYYWTYDTLRMTLPIFTLLIIGHILHACGIFGWYHISPVPIQWDHITHFFGTFPFALLFFRFAEQWKTKKWFTRKNLLLLIAVFIAATGIGAVVEMSEFIGYLTLGFGDGGLQFGPGDGLPDQNIIDSIGGGWINTGWDFIYNTLGILFGMIIMIIILINKQQEVSSIL
;
A
#
# COMPACT_ATOMS: atom_id res chain seq x y z
N MET A 1 -0.77 21.48 10.11
CA MET A 1 -0.14 22.05 8.89
C MET A 1 1.38 21.95 8.87
N LYS A 2 2.14 22.51 9.84
CA LYS A 2 3.62 22.47 9.80
C LYS A 2 4.22 21.04 9.74
N GLN A 3 3.74 20.13 10.58
CA GLN A 3 4.19 18.73 10.58
C GLN A 3 3.86 18.01 9.27
N LEU A 4 2.66 18.21 8.72
CA LEU A 4 2.24 17.63 7.44
C LEU A 4 3.19 18.07 6.32
N GLY A 5 3.42 19.37 6.18
CA GLY A 5 4.33 19.90 5.16
C GLY A 5 5.77 19.40 5.33
N PHE A 6 6.24 19.23 6.57
CA PHE A 6 7.56 18.66 6.85
C PHE A 6 7.67 17.20 6.36
N VAL A 7 6.68 16.35 6.67
CA VAL A 7 6.65 14.97 6.19
C VAL A 7 6.63 14.95 4.66
N THR A 8 5.75 15.74 4.03
CA THR A 8 5.69 15.86 2.56
C THR A 8 7.03 16.21 1.96
N ILE A 9 7.69 17.28 2.43
CA ILE A 9 8.98 17.73 1.87
C ILE A 9 10.04 16.63 1.99
N ILE A 10 10.15 15.98 3.15
CA ILE A 10 11.11 14.89 3.35
C ILE A 10 10.83 13.74 2.39
N SER A 11 9.57 13.34 2.25
CA SER A 11 9.19 12.25 1.36
C SER A 11 9.49 12.55 -0.11
N LEU A 12 9.21 13.77 -0.57
CA LEU A 12 9.56 14.19 -1.93
C LEU A 12 11.07 14.18 -2.16
N LEU A 13 11.86 14.62 -1.16
CA LEU A 13 13.32 14.55 -1.22
C LEU A 13 13.81 13.10 -1.29
N ILE A 14 13.20 12.18 -0.54
CA ILE A 14 13.53 10.74 -0.60
C ILE A 14 13.32 10.22 -2.03
N PHE A 15 12.15 10.44 -2.64
CA PHE A 15 11.89 9.97 -4.01
C PHE A 15 12.85 10.59 -5.03
N VAL A 16 13.14 11.90 -4.92
CA VAL A 16 14.10 12.58 -5.79
C VAL A 16 15.52 12.01 -5.64
N LEU A 17 15.95 11.66 -4.44
CA LEU A 17 17.25 11.04 -4.17
C LEU A 17 17.31 9.57 -4.63
N MET A 18 16.18 8.86 -4.62
CA MET A 18 16.12 7.47 -5.10
C MET A 18 16.27 7.36 -6.63
N ILE A 19 15.90 8.38 -7.41
CA ILE A 19 16.07 8.38 -8.87
C ILE A 19 17.55 8.20 -9.29
N PRO A 20 18.52 9.05 -8.85
CA PRO A 20 19.92 8.82 -9.18
C PRO A 20 20.46 7.53 -8.58
N LEU A 21 19.95 7.08 -7.42
CA LEU A 21 20.33 5.77 -6.87
C LEU A 21 19.89 4.61 -7.77
N ALA A 22 18.71 4.66 -8.39
CA ALA A 22 18.25 3.65 -9.34
C ALA A 22 19.19 3.53 -10.55
N PHE A 23 19.76 4.64 -11.03
CA PHE A 23 20.80 4.60 -12.07
C PHE A 23 22.10 3.99 -11.56
N LEU A 24 22.50 4.28 -10.32
CA LEU A 24 23.74 3.75 -9.73
C LEU A 24 23.66 2.25 -9.43
N THR A 25 22.49 1.74 -9.03
CA THR A 25 22.27 0.31 -8.76
C THR A 25 21.89 -0.49 -10.00
N GLY A 26 21.61 0.19 -11.13
CA GLY A 26 21.20 -0.45 -12.38
C GLY A 26 19.74 -0.92 -12.38
N VAL A 27 18.94 -0.55 -11.39
CA VAL A 27 17.52 -0.95 -11.24
C VAL A 27 16.60 0.18 -11.69
N THR A 28 16.74 0.60 -12.95
CA THR A 28 16.00 1.78 -13.49
C THR A 28 14.51 1.55 -13.68
N GLY A 29 14.03 0.29 -13.58
CA GLY A 29 12.61 -0.07 -13.68
C GLY A 29 11.71 0.57 -12.63
N PHE A 30 12.26 0.97 -11.47
CA PHE A 30 11.52 1.67 -10.40
C PHE A 30 11.35 3.18 -10.63
N ILE A 31 12.00 3.78 -11.64
CA ILE A 31 11.92 5.24 -11.86
C ILE A 31 10.48 5.71 -12.13
N PRO A 32 9.66 5.04 -12.96
CA PRO A 32 8.25 5.36 -13.11
C PRO A 32 7.48 5.36 -11.77
N ASP A 33 7.76 4.40 -10.88
CA ASP A 33 7.11 4.33 -9.56
C ASP A 33 7.50 5.49 -8.68
N LEU A 34 8.79 5.86 -8.66
CA LEU A 34 9.25 7.03 -7.91
C LEU A 34 8.54 8.31 -8.37
N ILE A 35 8.32 8.47 -9.67
CA ILE A 35 7.59 9.61 -10.23
C ILE A 35 6.11 9.54 -9.83
N LEU A 36 5.48 8.37 -9.94
CA LEU A 36 4.10 8.16 -9.53
C LEU A 36 3.92 8.42 -8.02
N PHE A 37 4.82 7.94 -7.18
CA PHE A 37 4.78 8.08 -5.72
C PHE A 37 5.02 9.52 -5.28
N PHE A 38 5.89 10.24 -5.99
CA PHE A 38 6.04 11.68 -5.84
C PHE A 38 4.71 12.39 -6.13
N ALA A 39 4.05 12.07 -7.25
CA ALA A 39 2.77 12.65 -7.62
C ALA A 39 1.64 12.27 -6.63
N LEU A 40 1.58 11.02 -6.18
CA LEU A 40 0.62 10.55 -5.17
C LEU A 40 0.85 11.25 -3.83
N THR A 41 2.10 11.48 -3.42
CA THR A 41 2.41 12.24 -2.20
C THR A 41 1.89 13.68 -2.26
N LEU A 42 2.05 14.35 -3.42
CA LEU A 42 1.46 15.67 -3.65
C LEU A 42 -0.07 15.63 -3.68
N PHE A 43 -0.64 14.61 -4.32
CA PHE A 43 -2.09 14.40 -4.35
C PHE A 43 -2.65 14.24 -2.94
N TYR A 44 -2.07 13.38 -2.11
CA TYR A 44 -2.49 13.19 -0.72
C TYR A 44 -2.36 14.47 0.10
N TYR A 45 -1.30 15.25 -0.11
CA TYR A 45 -1.14 16.53 0.58
C TYR A 45 -2.27 17.50 0.21
N TRP A 46 -2.59 17.59 -1.09
CA TRP A 46 -3.63 18.47 -1.60
C TRP A 46 -5.05 18.02 -1.18
N THR A 47 -5.30 16.72 -1.13
CA THR A 47 -6.60 16.15 -0.74
C THR A 47 -6.67 15.79 0.74
N TYR A 48 -5.75 16.25 1.58
CA TYR A 48 -5.63 15.84 2.99
C TYR A 48 -6.93 16.06 3.77
N ASP A 49 -7.48 17.26 3.72
CA ASP A 49 -8.72 17.60 4.42
C ASP A 49 -9.95 16.97 3.73
N THR A 50 -9.97 16.92 2.40
CA THR A 50 -11.06 16.32 1.60
C THR A 50 -11.24 14.83 1.91
N LEU A 51 -10.15 14.08 1.99
CA LEU A 51 -10.15 12.66 2.35
C LEU A 51 -10.22 12.43 3.87
N ARG A 52 -10.23 13.52 4.66
CA ARG A 52 -10.30 13.51 6.13
C ARG A 52 -9.14 12.70 6.76
N MET A 53 -7.97 12.78 6.14
CA MET A 53 -6.77 12.09 6.59
C MET A 53 -6.31 12.60 7.94
N THR A 54 -5.65 11.72 8.69
CA THR A 54 -4.87 12.08 9.88
C THR A 54 -3.39 12.00 9.54
N LEU A 55 -2.55 12.69 10.32
CA LEU A 55 -1.11 12.66 10.11
C LEU A 55 -0.56 11.21 10.11
N PRO A 56 -0.98 10.30 11.02
CA PRO A 56 -0.58 8.90 10.94
C PRO A 56 -0.97 8.20 9.65
N ILE A 57 -2.21 8.37 9.15
CA ILE A 57 -2.65 7.73 7.89
C ILE A 57 -1.81 8.26 6.71
N PHE A 58 -1.62 9.58 6.65
CA PHE A 58 -0.79 10.21 5.62
C PHE A 58 0.64 9.68 5.64
N THR A 59 1.27 9.61 6.82
CA THR A 59 2.63 9.08 6.97
C THR A 59 2.70 7.61 6.60
N LEU A 60 1.72 6.79 7.00
CA LEU A 60 1.70 5.36 6.67
C LEU A 60 1.50 5.09 5.18
N LEU A 61 0.67 5.88 4.49
CA LEU A 61 0.56 5.83 3.04
C LEU A 61 1.95 6.04 2.41
N ILE A 62 2.64 7.12 2.78
CA ILE A 62 3.97 7.42 2.24
C ILE A 62 4.98 6.32 2.58
N ILE A 63 4.98 5.80 3.81
CA ILE A 63 5.84 4.68 4.19
C ILE A 63 5.60 3.46 3.27
N GLY A 64 4.36 3.13 2.94
CA GLY A 64 4.04 2.07 1.97
C GLY A 64 4.74 2.29 0.62
N HIS A 65 4.65 3.50 0.06
CA HIS A 65 5.32 3.87 -1.19
C HIS A 65 6.85 3.80 -1.09
N ILE A 66 7.42 4.27 0.03
CA ILE A 66 8.88 4.20 0.26
C ILE A 66 9.34 2.74 0.37
N LEU A 67 8.60 1.88 1.08
CA LEU A 67 8.93 0.46 1.22
C LEU A 67 8.94 -0.25 -0.14
N HIS A 68 7.97 0.04 -1.01
CA HIS A 68 7.97 -0.46 -2.38
C HIS A 68 9.18 0.06 -3.18
N ALA A 69 9.46 1.36 -3.11
CA ALA A 69 10.61 1.97 -3.79
C ALA A 69 11.98 1.44 -3.32
N CYS A 70 12.06 0.86 -2.12
CA CYS A 70 13.28 0.19 -1.67
C CYS A 70 13.66 -1.05 -2.50
N GLY A 71 12.82 -1.49 -3.44
CA GLY A 71 13.20 -2.45 -4.47
C GLY A 71 14.45 -2.03 -5.28
N ILE A 72 14.78 -0.73 -5.33
CA ILE A 72 16.04 -0.19 -5.90
C ILE A 72 17.29 -0.82 -5.26
N PHE A 73 17.19 -1.30 -4.03
CA PHE A 73 18.26 -2.00 -3.32
C PHE A 73 18.30 -3.51 -3.61
N GLY A 74 17.47 -4.01 -4.53
CA GLY A 74 17.35 -5.43 -4.87
C GLY A 74 16.58 -6.26 -3.83
N TRP A 75 15.79 -5.62 -2.96
CA TRP A 75 15.15 -6.30 -1.83
C TRP A 75 14.04 -7.27 -2.22
N TYR A 76 13.42 -7.08 -3.39
CA TYR A 76 12.50 -8.07 -3.96
C TYR A 76 13.22 -9.41 -4.18
N HIS A 77 14.45 -9.40 -4.70
CA HIS A 77 15.25 -10.61 -4.89
C HIS A 77 15.86 -11.13 -3.58
N ILE A 78 16.50 -10.27 -2.77
CA ILE A 78 17.08 -10.65 -1.48
C ILE A 78 16.54 -9.73 -0.39
N SER A 79 15.56 -10.24 0.34
CA SER A 79 14.97 -9.47 1.43
C SER A 79 15.99 -9.22 2.55
N PRO A 80 16.05 -8.00 3.11
CA PRO A 80 16.91 -7.69 4.26
C PRO A 80 16.39 -8.30 5.59
N VAL A 81 15.23 -8.95 5.56
CA VAL A 81 14.55 -9.55 6.73
C VAL A 81 14.04 -10.95 6.38
N PRO A 82 13.70 -11.83 7.35
CA PRO A 82 13.33 -13.22 7.08
C PRO A 82 11.93 -13.41 6.46
N ILE A 83 11.35 -12.35 5.88
CA ILE A 83 10.07 -12.34 5.17
C ILE A 83 10.36 -11.78 3.78
N GLN A 84 9.81 -12.37 2.73
CA GLN A 84 9.95 -11.83 1.37
C GLN A 84 9.52 -10.36 1.34
N TRP A 85 10.34 -9.52 0.70
CA TRP A 85 10.12 -8.08 0.73
C TRP A 85 8.81 -7.70 0.05
N ASP A 86 8.50 -8.42 -1.03
CA ASP A 86 7.25 -8.32 -1.76
C ASP A 86 6.01 -8.36 -0.83
N HIS A 87 5.89 -9.42 -0.02
CA HIS A 87 4.83 -9.55 0.99
C HIS A 87 4.72 -8.36 1.96
N ILE A 88 5.86 -7.78 2.35
CA ILE A 88 5.90 -6.58 3.21
C ILE A 88 5.29 -5.40 2.46
N THR A 89 5.63 -5.22 1.19
CA THR A 89 5.15 -4.10 0.38
C THR A 89 3.66 -4.22 0.07
N HIS A 90 3.11 -5.40 -0.18
CA HIS A 90 1.67 -5.61 -0.34
C HIS A 90 0.90 -5.35 0.97
N PHE A 91 1.39 -5.88 2.09
CA PHE A 91 0.78 -5.66 3.40
C PHE A 91 0.77 -4.17 3.77
N PHE A 92 1.92 -3.50 3.75
CA PHE A 92 2.04 -2.08 4.12
C PHE A 92 1.55 -1.14 3.02
N GLY A 93 1.42 -1.61 1.78
CA GLY A 93 0.85 -0.86 0.67
C GLY A 93 -0.66 -0.70 0.84
N THR A 94 -1.39 -1.77 1.18
CA THR A 94 -2.87 -1.73 1.27
C THR A 94 -3.42 -1.45 2.66
N PHE A 95 -2.70 -1.80 3.73
CA PHE A 95 -3.02 -1.45 5.12
C PHE A 95 -3.44 0.01 5.33
N PRO A 96 -2.67 1.03 4.90
CA PRO A 96 -3.02 2.43 5.12
C PRO A 96 -4.24 2.87 4.29
N PHE A 97 -4.53 2.25 3.15
CA PHE A 97 -5.76 2.53 2.40
C PHE A 97 -7.00 2.06 3.13
N ALA A 98 -6.95 0.92 3.83
CA ALA A 98 -8.06 0.50 4.69
C ALA A 98 -8.32 1.52 5.81
N LEU A 99 -7.27 2.06 6.45
CA LEU A 99 -7.39 3.14 7.43
C LEU A 99 -7.99 4.41 6.82
N LEU A 100 -7.52 4.80 5.63
CA LEU A 100 -7.99 5.95 4.87
C LEU A 100 -9.48 5.85 4.57
N PHE A 101 -9.90 4.76 3.92
CA PHE A 101 -11.30 4.57 3.53
C PHE A 101 -12.21 4.44 4.74
N PHE A 102 -11.75 3.76 5.80
CA PHE A 102 -12.50 3.71 7.06
C PHE A 102 -12.70 5.11 7.64
N ARG A 103 -11.63 5.90 7.74
CA ARG A 103 -11.68 7.26 8.29
C ARG A 103 -12.58 8.17 7.47
N PHE A 104 -12.50 8.07 6.14
CA PHE A 104 -13.38 8.77 5.23
C PHE A 104 -14.85 8.37 5.42
N ALA A 105 -15.11 7.07 5.56
CA ALA A 105 -16.46 6.51 5.70
C ALA A 105 -17.12 6.74 7.08
N GLU A 106 -16.33 7.12 8.09
CA GLU A 106 -16.78 7.30 9.48
C GLU A 106 -17.96 8.28 9.60
N GLN A 107 -18.05 9.30 8.74
CA GLN A 107 -19.16 10.27 8.73
C GLN A 107 -20.54 9.63 8.50
N TRP A 108 -20.60 8.48 7.83
CA TRP A 108 -21.87 7.80 7.55
C TRP A 108 -22.24 6.75 8.60
N LYS A 109 -21.37 6.51 9.59
CA LYS A 109 -21.53 5.50 10.64
C LYS A 109 -22.66 5.85 11.61
N THR A 110 -23.36 4.84 12.14
CA THR A 110 -24.28 5.03 13.28
C THR A 110 -23.56 5.01 14.62
N LYS A 111 -24.20 5.59 15.66
CA LYS A 111 -23.69 5.53 17.04
C LYS A 111 -23.56 4.09 17.55
N LYS A 112 -24.61 3.26 17.38
CA LYS A 112 -24.56 1.83 17.72
C LYS A 112 -23.63 1.10 16.75
N TRP A 113 -22.78 0.21 17.28
CA TRP A 113 -21.77 -0.51 16.50
C TRP A 113 -22.37 -1.63 15.65
N PHE A 114 -23.11 -2.54 16.29
CA PHE A 114 -23.73 -3.71 15.66
C PHE A 114 -25.02 -3.34 14.92
N THR A 115 -24.89 -2.54 13.86
CA THR A 115 -25.99 -2.23 12.95
C THR A 115 -25.67 -2.76 11.57
N ARG A 116 -26.72 -3.17 10.82
CA ARG A 116 -26.60 -3.57 9.42
C ARG A 116 -25.91 -2.48 8.58
N LYS A 117 -26.18 -1.21 8.88
CA LYS A 117 -25.55 -0.06 8.20
C LYS A 117 -24.03 -0.05 8.40
N ASN A 118 -23.56 -0.21 9.64
CA ASN A 118 -22.11 -0.23 9.90
C ASN A 118 -21.43 -1.46 9.30
N LEU A 119 -22.09 -2.62 9.31
CA LEU A 119 -21.57 -3.80 8.63
C LEU A 119 -21.40 -3.56 7.12
N LEU A 120 -22.39 -2.95 6.46
CA LEU A 120 -22.29 -2.58 5.05
C LEU A 120 -21.19 -1.55 4.79
N LEU A 121 -20.96 -0.61 5.70
CA LEU A 121 -19.84 0.33 5.61
C LEU A 121 -18.48 -0.39 5.72
N LEU A 122 -18.33 -1.37 6.61
CA LEU A 122 -17.11 -2.17 6.72
C LEU A 122 -16.85 -2.97 5.44
N ILE A 123 -17.89 -3.56 4.86
CA ILE A 123 -17.79 -4.27 3.58
C ILE A 123 -17.39 -3.29 2.46
N ALA A 124 -17.98 -2.09 2.42
CA ALA A 124 -17.60 -1.07 1.44
C ALA A 124 -16.15 -0.62 1.58
N VAL A 125 -15.65 -0.46 2.81
CA VAL A 125 -14.24 -0.14 3.10
C VAL A 125 -13.33 -1.27 2.62
N PHE A 126 -13.68 -2.53 2.92
CA PHE A 126 -12.93 -3.69 2.47
C PHE A 126 -12.84 -3.73 0.94
N ILE A 127 -13.97 -3.64 0.25
CA ILE A 127 -14.02 -3.65 -1.23
C ILE A 127 -13.22 -2.49 -1.82
N ALA A 128 -13.31 -1.28 -1.25
CA ALA A 128 -12.56 -0.13 -1.74
C ALA A 128 -11.04 -0.33 -1.58
N ALA A 129 -10.60 -0.85 -0.43
CA ALA A 129 -9.19 -1.12 -0.18
C ALA A 129 -8.66 -2.27 -1.05
N THR A 130 -9.44 -3.35 -1.22
CA THR A 130 -9.12 -4.45 -2.16
C THR A 130 -9.06 -3.94 -3.59
N GLY A 131 -9.93 -2.99 -3.96
CA GLY A 131 -9.92 -2.35 -5.27
C GLY A 131 -8.62 -1.62 -5.57
N ILE A 132 -7.98 -0.98 -4.58
CA ILE A 132 -6.65 -0.39 -4.75
C ILE A 132 -5.61 -1.47 -5.03
N GLY A 133 -5.55 -2.53 -4.20
CA GLY A 133 -4.64 -3.66 -4.43
C GLY A 133 -4.83 -4.24 -5.82
N ALA A 134 -6.06 -4.58 -6.20
CA ALA A 134 -6.38 -5.14 -7.51
C ALA A 134 -5.98 -4.25 -8.70
N VAL A 135 -6.06 -2.92 -8.56
CA VAL A 135 -5.59 -1.99 -9.61
C VAL A 135 -4.07 -2.04 -9.75
N VAL A 136 -3.34 -2.13 -8.63
CA VAL A 136 -1.86 -2.25 -8.63
C VAL A 136 -1.45 -3.57 -9.28
N GLU A 137 -1.99 -4.71 -8.80
CA GLU A 137 -1.70 -6.04 -9.38
C GLU A 137 -2.00 -6.08 -10.88
N MET A 138 -3.13 -5.50 -11.29
CA MET A 138 -3.51 -5.45 -12.70
C MET A 138 -2.54 -4.59 -13.51
N SER A 139 -2.07 -3.47 -12.97
CA SER A 139 -1.10 -2.61 -13.66
C SER A 139 0.25 -3.29 -13.81
N GLU A 140 0.72 -4.01 -12.79
CA GLU A 140 1.91 -4.84 -12.87
C GLU A 140 1.72 -5.93 -13.92
N PHE A 141 0.55 -6.61 -13.92
CA PHE A 141 0.31 -7.73 -14.83
C PHE A 141 0.28 -7.28 -16.29
N ILE A 142 -0.36 -6.14 -16.56
CA ILE A 142 -0.32 -5.49 -17.87
C ILE A 142 1.12 -5.10 -18.24
N GLY A 143 1.88 -4.58 -17.26
CA GLY A 143 3.29 -4.26 -17.42
C GLY A 143 4.12 -5.49 -17.85
N TYR A 144 3.96 -6.62 -17.17
CA TYR A 144 4.60 -7.88 -17.55
C TYR A 144 4.22 -8.34 -18.95
N LEU A 145 2.94 -8.29 -19.32
CA LEU A 145 2.49 -8.68 -20.66
C LEU A 145 3.08 -7.79 -21.77
N THR A 146 3.45 -6.54 -21.46
CA THR A 146 3.95 -5.57 -22.45
C THR A 146 5.46 -5.43 -22.47
N LEU A 147 6.14 -5.57 -21.33
CA LEU A 147 7.57 -5.32 -21.15
C LEU A 147 8.36 -6.58 -20.81
N GLY A 148 7.69 -7.68 -20.45
CA GLY A 148 8.32 -8.91 -19.97
C GLY A 148 8.72 -8.86 -18.49
N PHE A 149 9.65 -9.72 -18.11
CA PHE A 149 10.16 -9.86 -16.73
C PHE A 149 11.15 -8.74 -16.38
N GLY A 150 11.04 -8.15 -15.18
CA GLY A 150 11.90 -7.10 -14.62
C GLY A 150 11.33 -6.54 -13.30
N ASP A 151 12.06 -5.73 -12.53
CA ASP A 151 11.54 -5.15 -11.28
C ASP A 151 10.96 -3.72 -11.46
N GLY A 152 9.85 -3.41 -10.79
CA GLY A 152 9.22 -2.07 -10.76
C GLY A 152 7.70 -2.17 -10.98
N GLY A 153 6.94 -1.09 -10.79
CA GLY A 153 5.45 -1.13 -10.82
C GLY A 153 4.82 -1.34 -12.19
N LEU A 154 5.61 -1.61 -13.24
CA LEU A 154 5.16 -2.14 -14.53
C LEU A 154 5.94 -3.39 -14.95
N GLN A 155 6.70 -4.03 -14.06
CA GLN A 155 7.52 -5.20 -14.39
C GLN A 155 7.42 -6.24 -13.26
N PHE A 156 7.35 -7.53 -13.63
CA PHE A 156 7.39 -8.67 -12.68
C PHE A 156 8.83 -9.15 -12.49
N GLY A 157 9.35 -9.08 -11.27
CA GLY A 157 10.79 -9.15 -10.99
C GLY A 157 11.27 -10.46 -10.38
N PRO A 158 12.57 -10.65 -10.13
CA PRO A 158 13.14 -11.84 -9.50
C PRO A 158 12.67 -12.11 -8.06
N GLY A 159 11.99 -11.16 -7.41
CA GLY A 159 11.24 -11.45 -6.18
C GLY A 159 10.05 -12.38 -6.38
N ASP A 160 9.59 -12.48 -7.64
CA ASP A 160 8.37 -13.15 -8.06
C ASP A 160 8.66 -14.50 -8.76
N GLY A 161 9.93 -14.90 -8.84
CA GLY A 161 10.36 -16.18 -9.44
C GLY A 161 11.79 -16.57 -9.09
N LEU A 162 12.06 -17.88 -9.00
CA LEU A 162 13.43 -18.38 -8.81
C LEU A 162 14.30 -18.06 -10.03
N PRO A 163 15.57 -17.64 -9.84
CA PRO A 163 16.49 -17.40 -10.95
C PRO A 163 16.74 -18.71 -11.74
N ASP A 164 16.89 -18.57 -13.06
CA ASP A 164 17.24 -19.62 -14.03
C ASP A 164 16.17 -20.63 -14.47
N GLN A 165 14.89 -20.41 -14.20
CA GLN A 165 13.87 -21.25 -14.83
C GLN A 165 12.73 -20.43 -15.42
N ASN A 166 12.30 -20.82 -16.63
CA ASN A 166 10.94 -20.62 -17.16
C ASN A 166 9.88 -21.34 -16.28
N ILE A 167 10.03 -21.27 -14.96
CA ILE A 167 9.12 -21.79 -13.93
C ILE A 167 7.83 -20.98 -13.97
N ILE A 168 7.91 -19.67 -14.25
CA ILE A 168 6.73 -18.82 -14.37
C ILE A 168 5.79 -19.35 -15.48
N ASP A 169 6.34 -19.82 -16.60
CA ASP A 169 5.55 -20.45 -17.66
C ASP A 169 5.12 -21.88 -17.34
N SER A 170 5.90 -22.63 -16.54
CA SER A 170 5.66 -24.08 -16.33
C SER A 170 4.76 -24.41 -15.13
N ILE A 171 4.56 -23.49 -14.18
CA ILE A 171 3.72 -23.68 -12.98
C ILE A 171 2.55 -22.68 -12.91
N GLY A 172 2.36 -21.84 -13.94
CA GLY A 172 1.37 -20.75 -13.95
C GLY A 172 1.79 -19.56 -13.09
N GLY A 173 3.11 -19.35 -12.93
CA GLY A 173 3.76 -18.58 -11.88
C GLY A 173 3.44 -17.09 -11.79
N GLY A 174 2.86 -16.46 -12.82
CA GLY A 174 2.28 -15.12 -12.64
C GLY A 174 1.00 -15.16 -11.78
N TRP A 175 0.14 -16.16 -11.97
CA TRP A 175 -1.11 -16.29 -11.23
C TRP A 175 -0.93 -16.71 -9.77
N ILE A 176 0.06 -17.56 -9.48
CA ILE A 176 0.34 -18.00 -8.10
C ILE A 176 0.93 -16.85 -7.28
N ASN A 177 1.85 -16.06 -7.87
CA ASN A 177 2.43 -14.87 -7.25
C ASN A 177 1.34 -13.83 -6.98
N THR A 178 0.56 -13.42 -7.99
CA THR A 178 -0.60 -12.53 -7.78
C THR A 178 -1.58 -13.06 -6.72
N GLY A 179 -1.74 -14.38 -6.61
CA GLY A 179 -2.53 -14.99 -5.54
C GLY A 179 -1.97 -14.72 -4.13
N TRP A 180 -0.66 -14.82 -3.94
CA TRP A 180 0.01 -14.45 -2.70
C TRP A 180 -0.09 -12.96 -2.42
N ASP A 181 0.07 -12.12 -3.43
CA ASP A 181 0.00 -10.67 -3.32
C ASP A 181 -1.40 -10.25 -2.84
N PHE A 182 -2.44 -10.86 -3.42
CA PHE A 182 -3.82 -10.71 -2.94
C PHE A 182 -4.01 -11.17 -1.49
N ILE A 183 -3.34 -12.25 -1.05
CA ILE A 183 -3.39 -12.69 0.35
C ILE A 183 -2.77 -11.63 1.27
N TYR A 184 -1.58 -11.13 0.97
CA TYR A 184 -0.91 -10.14 1.81
C TYR A 184 -1.61 -8.77 1.78
N ASN A 185 -2.14 -8.37 0.62
CA ASN A 185 -3.04 -7.23 0.49
C ASN A 185 -4.26 -7.40 1.42
N THR A 186 -4.91 -8.57 1.37
CA THR A 186 -6.08 -8.88 2.21
C THR A 186 -5.73 -8.82 3.70
N LEU A 187 -4.58 -9.38 4.10
CA LEU A 187 -4.11 -9.31 5.49
C LEU A 187 -3.86 -7.87 5.95
N GLY A 188 -3.23 -7.05 5.12
CA GLY A 188 -3.01 -5.62 5.39
C GLY A 188 -4.34 -4.88 5.59
N ILE A 189 -5.31 -5.11 4.70
CA ILE A 189 -6.65 -4.50 4.77
C ILE A 189 -7.38 -4.91 6.05
N LEU A 190 -7.43 -6.21 6.35
CA LEU A 190 -8.08 -6.72 7.56
C LEU A 190 -7.43 -6.15 8.82
N PHE A 191 -6.10 -6.07 8.86
CA PHE A 191 -5.38 -5.48 9.98
C PHE A 191 -5.72 -3.99 10.18
N GLY A 192 -5.75 -3.21 9.10
CA GLY A 192 -6.18 -1.81 9.12
C GLY A 192 -7.60 -1.64 9.65
N MET A 193 -8.53 -2.46 9.20
CA MET A 193 -9.91 -2.46 9.70
C MET A 193 -9.96 -2.81 11.19
N ILE A 194 -9.25 -3.84 11.65
CA ILE A 194 -9.22 -4.24 13.06
C ILE A 194 -8.72 -3.09 13.95
N ILE A 195 -7.63 -2.41 13.57
CA ILE A 195 -7.11 -1.26 14.33
C ILE A 195 -8.18 -0.17 14.47
N MET A 196 -8.88 0.17 13.39
CA MET A 196 -9.91 1.21 13.44
C MET A 196 -11.11 0.81 14.29
N ILE A 197 -11.49 -0.47 14.26
CA ILE A 197 -12.54 -1.02 15.14
C ILE A 197 -12.14 -0.85 16.61
N ILE A 198 -10.91 -1.23 16.98
CA ILE A 198 -10.40 -1.11 18.35
C ILE A 198 -10.39 0.36 18.81
N ILE A 199 -9.84 1.26 18.00
CA ILE A 199 -9.79 2.71 18.32
C ILE A 199 -11.21 3.25 18.58
N LEU A 200 -12.20 2.82 17.81
CA LEU A 200 -13.58 3.26 17.99
C LEU A 200 -14.24 2.69 19.25
N ILE A 201 -14.02 1.42 19.55
CA ILE A 201 -14.58 0.79 20.78
C ILE A 201 -14.07 1.53 22.02
N ASN A 202 -12.77 1.81 22.08
CA ASN A 202 -12.16 2.53 23.20
C ASN A 202 -12.76 3.93 23.39
N LYS A 203 -12.94 4.68 22.28
CA LYS A 203 -13.59 6.00 22.33
C LYS A 203 -15.03 5.95 22.84
N GLN A 204 -15.78 4.87 22.56
CA GLN A 204 -17.14 4.74 23.07
C GLN A 204 -17.17 4.46 24.58
N GLN A 205 -16.23 3.65 25.07
CA GLN A 205 -16.10 3.36 26.50
C GLN A 205 -15.77 4.62 27.31
N GLU A 206 -14.85 5.46 26.82
CA GLU A 206 -14.50 6.75 27.43
C GLU A 206 -15.70 7.70 27.54
N VAL A 207 -16.57 7.75 26.52
CA VAL A 207 -17.77 8.60 26.57
C VAL A 207 -18.79 8.05 27.56
N SER A 208 -18.91 6.73 27.68
CA SER A 208 -19.86 6.10 28.62
C SER A 208 -19.41 6.15 30.09
N SER A 209 -18.13 6.36 30.38
CA SER A 209 -17.63 6.47 31.76
C SER A 209 -17.73 7.88 32.33
N ILE A 210 -17.93 8.89 31.47
CA ILE A 210 -18.10 10.31 31.85
C ILE A 210 -19.58 10.64 32.13
N LEU A 211 -20.50 9.87 31.56
CA LEU A 211 -21.96 10.04 31.67
C LEU A 211 -22.55 9.16 32.78
#